data_AF-A0A962DVX9-F1
#
_entry.id   AF-A0A962DVX9-F1
#
_cell.length_a   1.000
_cell.length_b   1.000
_cell.length_c   1.000
_cell.angle_alpha   90.00
_cell.angle_beta   90.00
_cell.angle_gamma   90.00
#
_symmetry.space_group_name_H-M   'P 1'
#
loop_
_entity.id
_entity.type
_entity.pdbx_description
1 polymer ?
#
loop_
_entity_poly.entity_id
_entity_poly.type
_entity_poly.pdbx_seq_one_letter_code
_entity_poly.pdbx_strand_id
1 'polypeptide(L)'
;NGTVDENKVTLSSLYTTGTDFPPYFDSNQVQVKEWGEIELIKLSNNEIKMKWTPNVEHYGFGEGEIVMNRLTKITGMNCSY
;
A
#
# COMPACT_ATOMS: atom_id res chain seq x y z
N ASN A 1 -2.72 3.47 9.20
CA ASN A 1 -4.18 3.54 9.47
C ASN A 1 -4.90 3.44 8.14
N GLY A 2 -6.08 2.81 8.13
CA GLY A 2 -6.87 2.68 6.92
C GLY A 2 -8.35 2.58 7.21
N THR A 3 -9.16 2.98 6.25
CA THR A 3 -10.62 2.87 6.28
C THR A 3 -11.07 1.83 5.27
N VAL A 4 -12.11 1.08 5.63
CA VAL A 4 -12.75 0.10 4.74
C VAL A 4 -14.15 0.61 4.45
N ASP A 5 -14.48 0.70 3.18
CA ASP A 5 -15.80 1.07 2.69
C ASP A 5 -16.22 0.08 1.60
N GLU A 6 -17.17 -0.80 1.92
CA GLU A 6 -17.65 -1.89 1.07
C GLU A 6 -16.52 -2.72 0.41
N ASN A 7 -16.20 -2.41 -0.85
CA ASN A 7 -15.19 -3.08 -1.66
C ASN A 7 -13.87 -2.30 -1.79
N LYS A 8 -13.74 -1.16 -1.12
CA LYS A 8 -12.58 -0.27 -1.14
C LYS A 8 -11.91 -0.20 0.23
N VAL A 9 -10.58 -0.21 0.22
CA VAL A 9 -9.75 0.06 1.39
C VAL A 9 -8.80 1.21 1.04
N THR A 10 -8.74 2.22 1.89
CA THR A 10 -7.79 3.33 1.76
C THR A 10 -6.74 3.22 2.86
N LEU A 11 -5.47 3.37 2.50
CA LEU A 11 -4.30 3.17 3.36
C LEU A 11 -3.30 4.32 3.16
N SER A 12 -2.71 4.81 4.24
CA SER A 12 -1.50 5.64 4.15
C SER A 12 -0.32 4.78 3.68
N SER A 13 0.37 5.23 2.63
CA SER A 13 1.65 4.70 2.18
C SER A 13 2.78 5.32 3.00
N LEU A 14 3.67 4.47 3.55
CA LEU A 14 4.73 4.88 4.47
C LEU A 14 6.11 4.49 3.94
N TYR A 15 7.12 5.26 4.30
CA TYR A 15 8.52 4.96 4.03
C TYR A 15 9.41 5.33 5.22
N THR A 16 10.63 4.79 5.25
CA THR A 16 11.58 5.01 6.35
C THR A 16 12.79 5.82 5.88
N THR A 17 13.22 6.77 6.70
CA THR A 17 14.46 7.54 6.50
C THR A 17 15.25 7.66 7.80
N GLY A 18 16.40 8.33 7.74
CA GLY A 18 17.16 8.77 8.92
C GLY A 18 18.26 7.81 9.37
N THR A 19 18.38 6.62 8.79
CA THR A 19 19.45 5.67 9.09
C THR A 19 20.09 5.13 7.81
N ASP A 20 21.30 4.56 7.93
CA ASP A 20 22.05 3.95 6.83
C ASP A 20 22.00 2.42 6.88
N PHE A 21 22.45 1.78 5.78
CA PHE A 21 22.69 0.35 5.79
C PHE A 21 23.87 -0.01 6.71
N PRO A 22 23.93 -1.26 7.22
CA PRO A 22 25.07 -1.74 7.99
C PRO A 22 26.42 -1.42 7.31
N PRO A 23 27.46 -1.08 8.10
CA PRO A 23 27.52 -1.19 9.56
C PRO A 23 26.95 0.02 10.34
N TYR A 24 26.46 1.07 9.67
CA TYR A 24 26.09 2.34 10.32
C TYR A 24 24.60 2.43 10.72
N PHE A 25 23.88 1.31 10.70
CA PHE A 25 22.49 1.27 11.10
C PHE A 25 22.35 1.63 12.59
N ASP A 26 21.46 2.57 12.88
CA ASP A 26 21.02 2.95 14.22
C ASP A 26 19.50 3.00 14.26
N SER A 27 18.89 2.09 15.01
CA SER A 27 17.44 1.99 15.15
C SER A 27 16.80 3.24 15.76
N ASN A 28 17.54 4.01 16.55
CA ASN A 28 17.03 5.23 17.16
C ASN A 28 16.87 6.39 16.16
N GLN A 29 17.50 6.28 14.98
CA GLN A 29 17.43 7.28 13.94
C GLN A 29 16.35 7.00 12.89
N VAL A 30 15.68 5.84 12.96
CA VAL A 30 14.63 5.46 12.02
C VAL A 30 13.42 6.38 12.19
N GLN A 31 13.07 7.09 11.12
CA GLN A 31 11.88 7.92 11.03
C GLN A 31 10.92 7.31 10.02
N VAL A 32 9.68 7.08 10.45
CA VAL A 32 8.58 6.66 9.55
C VAL A 32 7.87 7.91 9.06
N LYS A 33 7.78 8.07 7.75
CA LYS A 33 7.12 9.20 7.09
C LYS A 33 6.01 8.72 6.17
N GLU A 34 4.99 9.55 5.99
CA GLU A 34 3.93 9.32 5.02
C GLU A 34 4.38 9.80 3.64
N TRP A 35 4.25 8.93 2.65
CA TRP A 35 4.53 9.24 1.25
C TRP A 35 3.27 9.73 0.52
N GLY A 36 2.12 9.17 0.86
CA GLY A 36 0.87 9.39 0.15
C GLY A 36 -0.20 8.37 0.53
N GLU A 37 -1.16 8.18 -0.35
CA GLU A 37 -2.29 7.29 -0.18
C GLU A 37 -2.25 6.12 -1.17
N ILE A 38 -2.67 4.95 -0.72
CA ILE A 38 -2.95 3.78 -1.55
C ILE A 38 -4.42 3.41 -1.38
N GLU A 39 -5.12 3.24 -2.50
CA GLU A 39 -6.48 2.73 -2.53
C GLU A 39 -6.49 1.33 -3.15
N LEU A 40 -7.11 0.37 -2.47
CA LEU A 40 -7.34 -0.99 -2.96
C LEU A 40 -8.83 -1.19 -3.18
N ILE A 41 -9.23 -1.47 -4.42
CA ILE A 41 -10.63 -1.67 -4.80
C ILE A 41 -10.79 -3.11 -5.31
N LYS A 42 -11.60 -3.91 -4.63
CA LYS A 42 -11.96 -5.26 -5.07
C LYS A 42 -12.86 -5.14 -6.30
N LEU A 43 -12.39 -5.68 -7.43
CA LEU A 43 -13.15 -5.76 -8.68
C LEU A 43 -13.87 -7.10 -8.80
N SER A 44 -13.17 -8.20 -8.48
CA SER A 44 -13.70 -9.55 -8.50
C SER A 44 -13.07 -10.38 -7.37
N ASN A 45 -13.34 -11.69 -7.35
CA ASN A 45 -12.72 -12.59 -6.37
C ASN A 45 -11.23 -12.85 -6.63
N ASN A 46 -10.75 -12.52 -7.83
CA ASN A 46 -9.36 -12.71 -8.24
C ASN A 46 -8.68 -11.44 -8.73
N GLU A 47 -9.37 -10.29 -8.72
CA GLU A 47 -8.84 -9.03 -9.23
C GLU A 47 -9.07 -7.89 -8.25
N ILE A 48 -8.02 -7.09 -8.08
CA ILE A 48 -8.06 -5.83 -7.35
C ILE A 48 -7.47 -4.72 -8.22
N LYS A 49 -8.03 -3.52 -8.14
CA LYS A 49 -7.38 -2.31 -8.62
C LYS A 49 -6.64 -1.66 -7.46
N MET A 50 -5.36 -1.37 -7.65
CA MET A 50 -4.58 -0.54 -6.73
C MET A 50 -4.34 0.82 -7.38
N LYS A 51 -4.58 1.88 -6.63
CA LYS A 51 -4.22 3.25 -6.99
C LYS A 51 -3.24 3.80 -5.96
N TRP A 52 -2.35 4.67 -6.38
CA TRP A 52 -1.46 5.38 -5.48
C TRP A 52 -1.38 6.86 -5.85
N THR A 53 -1.41 7.71 -4.84
CA THR A 53 -1.38 9.17 -4.97
C THR A 53 -0.38 9.72 -3.97
N PRO A 54 0.64 10.48 -4.40
CA PRO A 54 1.57 11.12 -3.47
C PRO A 54 0.88 12.20 -2.64
N ASN A 55 1.38 12.47 -1.44
CA ASN A 55 0.94 13.62 -0.67
C ASN A 55 1.59 14.92 -1.19
N VAL A 56 1.25 16.05 -0.56
CA VAL A 56 1.72 17.39 -0.95
C VAL A 56 3.25 17.50 -0.96
N GLU A 57 3.96 16.82 -0.05
CA GLU A 57 5.43 16.85 0.00
C GLU A 57 6.07 16.09 -1.17
N HIS A 58 5.33 15.17 -1.81
CA HIS A 58 5.82 14.25 -2.84
C HIS A 58 5.12 14.44 -4.19
N TYR A 59 4.49 15.59 -4.45
CA TYR A 59 3.69 15.85 -5.66
C TYR A 59 4.48 15.68 -6.99
N GLY A 60 5.82 15.70 -6.95
CA GLY A 60 6.69 15.48 -8.12
C GLY A 60 6.89 14.01 -8.49
N PHE A 61 6.39 13.07 -7.69
CA PHE A 61 6.38 11.64 -8.02
C PHE A 61 5.10 11.27 -8.78
N GLY A 62 5.19 10.26 -9.64
CA GLY A 62 4.04 9.82 -10.44
C GLY A 62 2.97 9.14 -9.60
N GLU A 63 1.73 9.63 -9.70
CA GLU A 63 0.53 8.87 -9.34
C GLU A 63 0.22 7.80 -10.40
N GLY A 64 -0.58 6.80 -10.04
CA GLY A 64 -0.95 5.77 -11.00
C GLY A 64 -1.90 4.71 -10.46
N GLU A 65 -2.27 3.79 -11.35
CA GLU A 65 -3.11 2.66 -11.03
C GLU A 65 -2.68 1.39 -11.76
N ILE A 66 -2.94 0.24 -11.15
CA ILE A 66 -2.71 -1.09 -11.73
C ILE A 66 -3.81 -2.05 -11.32
N VAL A 67 -4.22 -2.92 -12.26
CA VAL A 67 -5.08 -4.07 -11.96
C VAL A 67 -4.19 -5.28 -11.70
N MET A 68 -4.33 -5.87 -10.52
CA MET A 68 -3.57 -7.04 -10.10
C MET A 68 -4.45 -8.29 -10.07
N ASN A 69 -3.85 -9.42 -10.43
CA ASN A 69 -4.49 -10.74 -10.43
C ASN A 69 -3.97 -11.59 -9.26
N ARG A 70 -4.87 -12.36 -8.64
CA ARG A 70 -4.56 -13.27 -7.54
C ARG A 70 -3.78 -14.49 -8.05
N LEU A 71 -2.58 -14.70 -7.53
CA LEU A 71 -1.75 -15.86 -7.90
C LEU A 71 -1.97 -17.09 -7.00
N THR A 72 -2.29 -16.88 -5.72
CA THR A 72 -2.43 -17.97 -4.76
C THR A 72 -3.72 -17.82 -3.96
N LYS A 73 -4.32 -18.96 -3.59
CA LYS A 73 -5.46 -19.02 -2.66
C LYS A 73 -5.27 -20.10 -1.63
N ILE A 74 -5.79 -19.87 -0.43
CA ILE A 74 -5.84 -20.90 0.60
C ILE A 74 -6.89 -21.93 0.18
N THR A 75 -6.48 -23.20 0.11
CA THR A 75 -7.37 -24.31 -0.22
C THR A 75 -8.52 -24.37 0.80
N GLY A 76 -9.75 -24.56 0.30
CA GLY A 76 -10.95 -24.64 1.15
C GLY A 76 -11.62 -23.30 1.44
N MET A 77 -10.96 -22.15 1.18
CA MET A 77 -11.63 -20.86 1.20
C MET A 77 -12.18 -20.53 -0.19
N ASN A 78 -13.48 -20.75 -0.36
CA ASN A 78 -14.24 -20.17 -1.45
C ASN A 78 -14.64 -18.76 -1.07
N CYS A 79 -14.68 -17.84 -2.04
CA CYS A 79 -15.31 -16.54 -1.81
C CYS A 79 -16.81 -16.77 -1.62
N SER A 80 -17.27 -16.70 -0.37
CA SER A 80 -18.69 -16.65 -0.04
C SER A 80 -19.22 -15.24 -0.30
N TYR A 81 -20.40 -15.17 -0.91
CA TYR A 81 -21.11 -13.96 -1.31
C TYR A 81 -21.68 -13.22 -0.11
#